data_AF-K1UAG5-F1
#
_entry.id   AF-K1UAG5-F1
#
_cell.length_a   1.000
_cell.length_b   1.000
_cell.length_c   1.000
_cell.angle_alpha   90.00
_cell.angle_beta   90.00
_cell.angle_gamma   90.00
#
_symmetry.space_group_name_H-M   'P 1'
#
loop_
_entity.id
_entity.type
_entity.pdbx_description
1 polymer ?
#
loop_
_entity_poly.entity_id
_entity_poly.type
_entity_poly.pdbx_seq_one_letter_code
_entity_poly.pdbx_strand_id
1 'polypeptide(L)'
;ELADALHEQVIALLLGKGVKDKADELIAAGADVVLSIEADELAQYTTEPYAQAITQVIHERKPSILLIGATSIGRDLGPRLSARIGTGLTADCTGLDISEDGDLLMTRPAFGGNLMATIICKEHPPQMSTVRPGVMRAKAADPTRKGKVEDVKINFDKSKFRVRILETVKEQKNMIDITEAKVLVSGGRGVGTAEGFQTLRELADVLGAEVSASRAMVDA
;
A
#
# COMPACT_ATOMS: atom_id res chain seq x y z
N GLU A 1 -8.17 7.25 -14.36
CA GLU A 1 -7.92 6.48 -15.59
C GLU A 1 -8.74 5.21 -15.57
N LEU A 2 -8.45 4.23 -14.71
CA LEU A 2 -9.23 2.98 -14.62
C LEU A 2 -10.73 3.24 -14.34
N ALA A 3 -11.04 4.04 -13.31
CA ALA A 3 -12.42 4.38 -12.97
C ALA A 3 -13.10 5.23 -14.07
N ASP A 4 -12.35 6.12 -14.72
CA ASP A 4 -12.87 6.94 -15.83
C ASP A 4 -13.25 6.06 -17.04
N ALA A 5 -12.45 5.02 -17.34
CA ALA A 5 -12.71 4.04 -18.39
C ALA A 5 -13.95 3.18 -18.11
N LEU A 6 -14.21 2.87 -16.83
CA LEU A 6 -15.40 2.14 -16.38
C LEU A 6 -16.62 3.04 -16.12
N HIS A 7 -16.47 4.36 -16.21
CA HIS A 7 -17.46 5.34 -15.78
C HIS A 7 -17.94 5.13 -14.33
N GLU A 8 -17.04 4.64 -13.46
CA GLU A 8 -17.28 4.40 -12.04
C GLU A 8 -16.63 5.48 -11.16
N GLN A 9 -17.01 5.51 -9.88
CA GLN A 9 -16.46 6.46 -8.90
C GLN A 9 -15.21 5.89 -8.20
N VAL A 10 -14.26 6.75 -7.88
CA VAL A 10 -13.09 6.39 -7.06
C VAL A 10 -13.43 6.54 -5.58
N ILE A 11 -13.42 5.42 -4.86
CA ILE A 11 -13.65 5.38 -3.42
C ILE A 11 -12.33 5.11 -2.69
N ALA A 12 -11.92 6.02 -1.80
CA ALA A 12 -10.78 5.84 -0.92
C ALA A 12 -11.23 5.34 0.46
N LEU A 13 -10.57 4.30 0.98
CA LEU A 13 -10.78 3.82 2.35
C LEU A 13 -9.74 4.43 3.28
N LEU A 14 -10.20 5.21 4.25
CA LEU A 14 -9.35 5.83 5.26
C LEU A 14 -9.63 5.18 6.62
N LEU A 15 -8.71 4.33 7.07
CA LEU A 15 -8.83 3.58 8.32
C LEU A 15 -7.83 4.10 9.34
N GLY A 16 -8.26 4.39 10.57
CA GLY A 16 -7.35 4.79 11.63
C GLY A 16 -8.06 5.39 12.83
N LYS A 17 -7.32 6.14 13.64
CA LYS A 17 -7.84 6.92 14.77
C LYS A 17 -7.51 8.39 14.56
N GLY A 18 -8.52 9.26 14.54
CA GLY A 18 -8.33 10.71 14.30
C GLY A 18 -7.72 10.99 12.93
N VAL A 19 -8.21 10.30 11.90
CA VAL A 19 -7.69 10.39 10.53
C VAL A 19 -8.55 11.27 9.64
N LYS A 20 -9.72 11.72 10.13
CA LYS A 20 -10.68 12.50 9.36
C LYS A 20 -10.06 13.73 8.66
N ASP A 21 -9.09 14.37 9.28
CA ASP A 21 -8.40 15.55 8.73
C ASP A 21 -7.62 15.25 7.43
N LYS A 22 -7.25 13.98 7.20
CA LYS A 22 -6.58 13.53 5.97
C LYS A 22 -7.55 13.22 4.83
N ALA A 23 -8.86 13.25 5.06
CA ALA A 23 -9.84 12.95 4.03
C ALA A 23 -9.79 13.99 2.90
N ASP A 24 -9.57 15.27 3.23
CA ASP A 24 -9.48 16.35 2.24
C ASP A 24 -8.25 16.19 1.33
N GLU A 25 -7.13 15.71 1.86
CA GLU A 25 -5.93 15.40 1.07
C GLU A 25 -6.19 14.28 0.06
N LEU A 26 -6.96 13.25 0.44
CA LEU A 26 -7.32 12.16 -0.46
C LEU A 26 -8.28 12.60 -1.57
N ILE A 27 -9.20 13.51 -1.25
CA ILE A 27 -10.06 14.15 -2.25
C ILE A 27 -9.20 14.96 -3.21
N ALA A 28 -8.31 15.81 -2.69
CA ALA A 28 -7.40 16.60 -3.53
C ALA A 28 -6.51 15.72 -4.42
N ALA A 29 -6.13 14.53 -3.95
CA ALA A 29 -5.37 13.54 -4.73
C ALA A 29 -6.19 12.81 -5.81
N GLY A 30 -7.52 12.98 -5.83
CA GLY A 30 -8.40 12.50 -6.90
C GLY A 30 -9.49 11.52 -6.49
N ALA A 31 -9.73 11.29 -5.19
CA ALA A 31 -10.86 10.47 -4.73
C ALA A 31 -12.20 11.22 -4.88
N ASP A 32 -13.26 10.53 -5.30
CA ASP A 32 -14.62 11.07 -5.38
C ASP A 32 -15.35 10.93 -4.04
N VAL A 33 -15.14 9.78 -3.39
CA VAL A 33 -15.72 9.46 -2.08
C VAL A 33 -14.61 8.97 -1.17
N VAL A 34 -14.56 9.49 0.06
CA VAL A 34 -13.67 9.02 1.12
C VAL A 34 -14.51 8.39 2.21
N LEU A 35 -14.35 7.09 2.41
CA LEU A 35 -14.96 6.35 3.53
C LEU A 35 -14.00 6.41 4.72
N SER A 36 -14.35 7.22 5.71
CA SER A 36 -13.59 7.36 6.95
C SER A 36 -14.09 6.36 7.98
N ILE A 37 -13.20 5.48 8.44
CA ILE A 37 -13.48 4.49 9.49
C ILE A 37 -12.57 4.81 10.67
N GLU A 38 -13.17 5.44 11.68
CA GLU A 38 -12.49 5.81 12.91
C GLU A 38 -12.80 4.83 14.03
N ALA A 39 -11.75 4.20 14.57
CA ALA A 39 -11.86 3.30 15.70
C ALA A 39 -10.55 3.22 16.50
N ASP A 40 -10.65 3.01 17.81
CA ASP A 40 -9.48 2.83 18.67
C ASP A 40 -8.69 1.57 18.30
N GLU A 41 -9.39 0.55 17.82
CA GLU A 41 -8.84 -0.73 17.35
C GLU A 41 -7.98 -0.57 16.08
N LEU A 42 -8.11 0.54 15.35
CA LEU A 42 -7.34 0.83 14.14
C LEU A 42 -6.13 1.75 14.38
N ALA A 43 -5.90 2.18 15.63
CA ALA A 43 -4.81 3.09 15.98
C ALA A 43 -3.42 2.52 15.65
N GLN A 44 -3.26 1.21 15.75
CA GLN A 44 -2.06 0.49 15.33
C GLN A 44 -2.43 -0.60 14.32
N TYR A 45 -1.57 -0.80 13.32
CA TYR A 45 -1.81 -1.82 12.31
C TYR A 45 -1.80 -3.21 12.94
N THR A 46 -2.94 -3.88 12.87
CA THR A 46 -3.09 -5.31 13.14
C THR A 46 -3.99 -5.89 12.07
N THR A 47 -3.67 -7.09 11.59
CA THR A 47 -4.32 -7.66 10.41
C THR A 47 -5.82 -7.85 10.60
N GLU A 48 -6.27 -8.28 11.78
CA GLU A 48 -7.66 -8.69 12.00
C GLU A 48 -8.65 -7.50 12.07
N PRO A 49 -8.41 -6.41 12.83
CA PRO A 49 -9.29 -5.24 12.80
C PRO A 49 -9.41 -4.61 11.41
N TYR A 50 -8.28 -4.44 10.71
CA TYR A 50 -8.26 -3.89 9.35
C TYR A 50 -9.01 -4.79 8.37
N ALA A 51 -8.81 -6.11 8.46
CA ALA A 51 -9.54 -7.06 7.63
C ALA A 51 -11.05 -7.06 7.92
N GLN A 52 -11.47 -6.93 9.18
CA GLN A 52 -12.91 -6.86 9.52
C GLN A 52 -13.57 -5.61 8.97
N ALA A 53 -12.92 -4.45 9.12
CA ALA A 53 -13.43 -3.19 8.61
C ALA A 53 -13.60 -3.21 7.09
N ILE A 54 -12.56 -3.60 6.35
CA ILE A 54 -12.59 -3.61 4.88
C ILE A 54 -13.58 -4.66 4.37
N THR A 55 -13.66 -5.84 4.97
CA THR A 55 -14.64 -6.86 4.56
C THR A 55 -16.08 -6.37 4.74
N GLN A 56 -16.41 -5.67 5.83
CA GLN A 56 -17.75 -5.10 6.02
C GLN A 56 -18.07 -4.06 4.95
N VAL A 57 -17.12 -3.16 4.64
CA VAL A 57 -17.30 -2.18 3.55
C VAL A 57 -17.52 -2.86 2.21
N ILE A 58 -16.77 -3.92 1.90
CA ILE A 58 -16.91 -4.66 0.65
C ILE A 58 -18.30 -5.33 0.58
N HIS A 59 -18.80 -5.89 1.66
CA HIS A 59 -20.14 -6.48 1.68
C HIS A 59 -21.27 -5.44 1.52
N GLU A 60 -21.10 -4.25 2.10
CA GLU A 60 -22.09 -3.18 2.03
C GLU A 60 -22.09 -2.47 0.67
N ARG A 61 -20.90 -2.14 0.16
CA ARG A 61 -20.71 -1.32 -1.05
C ARG A 61 -20.52 -2.12 -2.33
N LYS A 62 -20.16 -3.39 -2.23
CA LYS A 62 -19.91 -4.31 -3.36
C LYS A 62 -19.09 -3.66 -4.48
N PRO A 63 -17.86 -3.20 -4.20
CA PRO A 63 -17.02 -2.56 -5.22
C PRO A 63 -16.65 -3.55 -6.33
N SER A 64 -16.43 -3.05 -7.55
CA SER A 64 -15.97 -3.83 -8.69
C SER A 64 -14.48 -4.19 -8.55
N ILE A 65 -13.66 -3.23 -8.11
CA ILE A 65 -12.19 -3.34 -8.00
C ILE A 65 -11.72 -2.89 -6.62
N LEU A 66 -10.73 -3.58 -6.07
CA LEU A 66 -10.04 -3.18 -4.85
C LEU A 66 -8.52 -3.19 -5.05
N LEU A 67 -7.91 -2.02 -4.92
CA LEU A 67 -6.47 -1.82 -5.04
C LEU A 67 -5.84 -1.58 -3.66
N ILE A 68 -4.73 -2.24 -3.39
CA ILE A 68 -3.99 -2.13 -2.14
C ILE A 68 -2.51 -1.85 -2.48
N GLY A 69 -1.82 -0.97 -1.77
CA GLY A 69 -0.38 -0.80 -1.97
C GLY A 69 0.39 -2.05 -1.56
N ALA A 70 1.34 -2.54 -2.36
CA ALA A 70 2.17 -3.72 -2.06
C ALA A 70 3.27 -3.43 -1.01
N THR A 71 2.92 -2.69 0.04
CA THR A 71 3.76 -2.45 1.22
C THR A 71 3.74 -3.66 2.15
N SER A 72 4.55 -3.67 3.21
CA SER A 72 4.52 -4.73 4.23
C SER A 72 3.12 -4.94 4.82
N ILE A 73 2.36 -3.86 5.00
CA ILE A 73 0.97 -3.87 5.45
C ILE A 73 0.06 -4.48 4.37
N GLY A 74 0.11 -3.96 3.14
CA GLY A 74 -0.82 -4.41 2.10
C GLY A 74 -0.57 -5.84 1.61
N ARG A 75 0.68 -6.31 1.66
CA ARG A 75 1.04 -7.70 1.36
C ARG A 75 0.57 -8.69 2.43
N ASP A 76 0.38 -8.24 3.66
CA ASP A 76 -0.23 -9.02 4.74
C ASP A 76 -1.76 -8.98 4.65
N LEU A 77 -2.34 -7.78 4.46
CA LEU A 77 -3.78 -7.56 4.44
C LEU A 77 -4.47 -8.12 3.19
N GLY A 78 -3.87 -7.95 2.01
CA GLY A 78 -4.42 -8.38 0.72
C GLY A 78 -4.84 -9.85 0.69
N PRO A 79 -3.94 -10.82 0.93
CA PRO A 79 -4.29 -12.24 0.89
C PRO A 79 -5.29 -12.64 1.98
N ARG A 80 -5.27 -11.96 3.14
CA ARG A 80 -6.25 -12.19 4.21
C ARG A 80 -7.66 -11.80 3.78
N LEU A 81 -7.80 -10.68 3.08
CA LEU A 81 -9.07 -10.20 2.54
C LEU A 81 -9.57 -11.10 1.41
N SER A 82 -8.71 -11.45 0.45
CA SER A 82 -9.11 -12.25 -0.70
C SER A 82 -9.62 -13.63 -0.29
N ALA A 83 -8.94 -14.27 0.67
CA ALA A 83 -9.37 -15.56 1.24
C ALA A 83 -10.70 -15.46 2.02
N ARG A 84 -10.95 -14.34 2.70
CA ARG A 84 -12.18 -14.12 3.48
C ARG A 84 -13.39 -13.87 2.59
N ILE A 85 -13.20 -13.13 1.50
CA ILE A 85 -14.27 -12.76 0.57
C ILE A 85 -14.50 -13.87 -0.46
N GLY A 86 -13.49 -14.71 -0.72
CA GLY A 86 -13.54 -15.75 -1.74
C GLY A 86 -13.27 -15.21 -3.15
N THR A 87 -12.35 -14.25 -3.26
CA THR A 87 -11.99 -13.62 -4.55
C THR A 87 -10.50 -13.83 -4.90
N GLY A 88 -10.16 -13.60 -6.17
CA GLY A 88 -8.80 -13.61 -6.68
C GLY A 88 -8.01 -12.37 -6.29
N LEU A 89 -6.71 -12.55 -6.01
CA LEU A 89 -5.78 -11.48 -5.71
C LEU A 89 -4.52 -11.59 -6.60
N THR A 90 -4.23 -10.55 -7.37
CA THR A 90 -2.96 -10.46 -8.09
C THR A 90 -1.95 -9.66 -7.28
N ALA A 91 -0.83 -10.28 -6.92
CA ALA A 91 0.18 -9.61 -6.09
C ALA A 91 1.21 -8.82 -6.89
N ASP A 92 1.67 -7.69 -6.35
CA ASP A 92 2.81 -6.89 -6.83
C ASP A 92 2.71 -6.52 -8.33
N CYS A 93 1.56 -5.96 -8.71
CA CYS A 93 1.30 -5.52 -10.08
C CYS A 93 2.08 -4.26 -10.42
N THR A 94 2.59 -4.24 -11.65
CA THR A 94 3.30 -3.12 -12.25
C THR A 94 2.51 -2.45 -13.37
N GLY A 95 1.47 -3.11 -13.88
CA GLY A 95 0.55 -2.54 -14.86
C GLY A 95 -0.88 -2.88 -14.47
N LEU A 96 -1.76 -1.90 -14.64
CA LEU A 96 -3.20 -2.06 -14.50
C LEU A 96 -3.84 -1.41 -15.71
N ASP A 97 -4.74 -2.13 -16.37
CA ASP A 97 -5.54 -1.63 -17.48
C ASP A 97 -6.95 -2.21 -17.42
N ILE A 98 -7.89 -1.65 -18.18
CA ILE A 98 -9.26 -2.15 -18.28
C ILE A 98 -9.45 -2.77 -19.67
N SER A 99 -9.94 -4.00 -19.73
CA SER A 99 -10.29 -4.65 -21.00
C SER A 99 -11.53 -4.00 -21.63
N GLU A 100 -11.77 -4.25 -22.92
CA GLU A 100 -13.01 -3.80 -23.58
C GLU A 100 -14.28 -4.35 -22.92
N ASP A 101 -14.16 -5.52 -22.25
CA ASP A 101 -15.24 -6.16 -21.51
C ASP A 101 -15.44 -5.57 -20.09
N GLY A 102 -14.60 -4.62 -19.67
CA GLY A 102 -14.64 -4.00 -18.34
C GLY A 102 -13.88 -4.76 -17.26
N ASP A 103 -13.08 -5.77 -17.62
CA ASP A 103 -12.27 -6.54 -16.67
C ASP A 103 -10.95 -5.83 -16.32
N LEU A 104 -10.47 -5.99 -15.09
CA LEU A 104 -9.16 -5.46 -14.68
C LEU A 104 -8.03 -6.38 -15.18
N LEU A 105 -7.25 -5.87 -16.13
CA LEU A 105 -6.02 -6.48 -16.62
C LEU A 105 -4.89 -6.18 -15.63
N MET A 106 -4.47 -7.19 -14.87
CA MET A 106 -3.44 -7.05 -13.84
C MET A 106 -2.12 -7.62 -14.35
N THR A 107 -1.21 -6.75 -14.78
CA THR A 107 0.11 -7.15 -15.27
C THR A 107 1.12 -7.15 -14.13
N ARG A 108 1.77 -8.29 -13.92
CA ARG A 108 2.82 -8.46 -12.91
C ARG A 108 4.05 -9.21 -13.43
N PRO A 109 5.24 -8.91 -12.90
CA PRO A 109 6.41 -9.76 -13.08
C PRO A 109 6.31 -11.03 -12.23
N ALA A 110 6.61 -12.16 -12.84
CA ALA A 110 6.80 -13.48 -12.23
C ALA A 110 8.22 -13.98 -12.52
N PHE A 111 8.65 -15.05 -11.85
CA PHE A 111 9.98 -15.66 -12.03
C PHE A 111 11.15 -14.65 -11.92
N GLY A 112 11.18 -13.87 -10.85
CA GLY A 112 12.26 -12.89 -10.62
C GLY A 112 12.28 -11.72 -11.61
N GLY A 113 11.22 -11.52 -12.39
CA GLY A 113 11.13 -10.49 -13.43
C GLY A 113 11.29 -11.01 -14.85
N ASN A 114 11.58 -12.30 -15.04
CA ASN A 114 11.82 -12.87 -16.37
C ASN A 114 10.54 -13.15 -17.17
N LEU A 115 9.39 -13.21 -16.50
CA LEU A 115 8.09 -13.43 -17.14
C LEU A 115 7.13 -12.32 -16.75
N MET A 116 6.51 -11.69 -17.73
CA MET A 116 5.39 -10.78 -17.50
C MET A 116 4.09 -11.55 -17.71
N ALA A 117 3.23 -11.58 -16.69
CA ALA A 117 1.93 -12.24 -16.76
C ALA A 117 0.83 -11.21 -16.56
N THR A 118 -0.15 -11.21 -17.46
CA THR A 118 -1.40 -10.46 -17.30
C THR A 118 -2.48 -11.43 -16.83
N ILE A 119 -3.02 -11.17 -15.64
CA ILE A 119 -3.97 -12.03 -14.95
C ILE A 119 -5.29 -11.28 -14.82
N ILE A 120 -6.41 -11.99 -14.95
CA ILE A 120 -7.77 -11.45 -14.88
C ILE A 120 -8.59 -12.31 -13.91
N CYS A 121 -9.46 -11.68 -13.11
CA CYS A 121 -10.41 -12.38 -12.26
C CYS A 121 -11.84 -12.13 -12.77
N LYS A 122 -12.35 -13.01 -13.63
CA LYS A 122 -13.62 -12.80 -14.33
C LYS A 122 -14.87 -13.05 -13.47
N GLU A 123 -14.83 -14.09 -12.65
CA GLU A 123 -16.05 -14.62 -12.02
C GLU A 123 -16.27 -14.17 -10.58
N HIS A 124 -15.24 -13.65 -9.91
CA HIS A 124 -15.27 -13.38 -8.47
C HIS A 124 -14.98 -11.90 -8.20
N PRO A 125 -16.01 -11.05 -8.02
CA PRO A 125 -15.83 -9.68 -7.55
C PRO A 125 -15.66 -9.62 -6.02
N PRO A 126 -14.94 -8.62 -5.48
CA PRO A 126 -14.19 -7.58 -6.17
C PRO A 126 -12.89 -8.11 -6.79
N GLN A 127 -12.47 -7.56 -7.93
CA GLN A 127 -11.16 -7.86 -8.51
C GLN A 127 -10.07 -7.20 -7.64
N MET A 128 -9.23 -8.00 -6.99
CA MET A 128 -8.24 -7.48 -6.04
C MET A 128 -6.83 -7.47 -6.62
N SER A 129 -6.10 -6.39 -6.38
CA SER A 129 -4.68 -6.28 -6.76
C SER A 129 -3.87 -5.56 -5.69
N THR A 130 -2.66 -6.05 -5.41
CA THR A 130 -1.65 -5.24 -4.73
C THR A 130 -0.73 -4.58 -5.76
N VAL A 131 -0.54 -3.27 -5.65
CA VAL A 131 0.20 -2.46 -6.63
C VAL A 131 1.55 -2.07 -6.07
N ARG A 132 2.62 -2.27 -6.86
CA ARG A 132 3.97 -1.94 -6.44
C ARG A 132 4.11 -0.42 -6.17
N PRO A 133 4.61 -0.01 -4.99
CA PRO A 133 4.93 1.39 -4.73
C PRO A 133 5.90 1.97 -5.77
N GLY A 134 5.66 3.21 -6.20
CA GLY A 134 6.52 3.92 -7.15
C GLY A 134 6.30 3.62 -8.64
N VAL A 135 5.44 2.66 -8.99
CA VAL A 135 5.12 2.36 -10.40
C VAL A 135 4.06 3.30 -10.96
N MET A 136 3.03 3.59 -10.18
CA MET A 136 1.97 4.52 -10.57
C MET A 136 2.38 5.95 -10.25
N ARG A 137 2.14 6.87 -11.17
CA ARG A 137 2.37 8.30 -10.95
C ARG A 137 1.22 8.89 -10.15
N ALA A 138 1.54 9.56 -9.04
CA ALA A 138 0.55 10.33 -8.32
C ALA A 138 0.07 11.50 -9.18
N LYS A 139 -1.25 11.78 -9.16
CA LYS A 139 -1.80 13.00 -9.74
C LYS A 139 -1.38 14.19 -8.90
N ALA A 140 -1.22 15.36 -9.53
CA ALA A 140 -1.03 16.61 -8.81
C ALA A 140 -2.28 16.87 -7.94
N ALA A 141 -2.07 17.22 -6.68
CA ALA A 141 -3.17 17.53 -5.78
C ALA A 141 -3.93 18.75 -6.31
N ASP A 142 -5.23 18.59 -6.55
CA ASP A 142 -6.11 19.66 -6.96
C ASP A 142 -6.99 20.07 -5.76
N PRO A 143 -6.66 21.18 -5.06
CA PRO A 143 -7.41 21.63 -3.90
C PRO A 143 -8.81 22.14 -4.25
N THR A 144 -9.14 22.30 -5.54
CA THR A 144 -10.47 22.74 -5.98
C THR A 144 -11.46 21.59 -6.13
N ARG A 145 -10.97 20.33 -6.08
CA ARG A 145 -11.83 19.15 -6.22
C ARG A 145 -12.75 19.02 -5.01
N LYS A 146 -14.03 18.78 -5.27
CA LYS A 146 -15.03 18.46 -4.24
C LYS A 146 -15.28 16.96 -4.25
N GLY A 147 -15.14 16.34 -3.09
CA GLY A 147 -15.46 14.93 -2.85
C GLY A 147 -16.42 14.79 -1.68
N LYS A 148 -16.97 13.59 -1.51
CA LYS A 148 -17.88 13.27 -0.40
C LYS A 148 -17.12 12.50 0.67
N VAL A 149 -17.10 13.01 1.90
CA VAL A 149 -16.59 12.25 3.05
C VAL A 149 -17.76 11.59 3.75
N GLU A 150 -17.68 10.27 3.94
CA GLU A 150 -18.68 9.50 4.68
C GLU A 150 -18.03 8.77 5.85
N ASP A 151 -18.57 8.99 7.04
CA ASP A 151 -18.14 8.28 8.24
C ASP A 151 -18.84 6.92 8.31
N VAL A 152 -18.07 5.83 8.22
CA VAL A 152 -18.58 4.47 8.28
C VAL A 152 -18.28 3.86 9.66
N LYS A 153 -19.33 3.50 10.39
CA LYS A 153 -19.21 2.82 11.68
C LYS A 153 -19.13 1.31 11.46
N ILE A 154 -18.01 0.73 11.85
CA ILE A 154 -17.76 -0.72 11.77
C ILE A 154 -17.97 -1.36 13.13
N ASN A 155 -18.62 -2.53 13.15
CA ASN A 155 -18.71 -3.33 14.36
C ASN A 155 -17.54 -4.31 14.43
N PHE A 156 -16.68 -4.16 15.43
CA PHE A 156 -15.50 -5.01 15.59
C PHE A 156 -15.80 -6.21 16.50
N ASP A 157 -15.45 -7.39 16.02
CA ASP A 157 -15.49 -8.62 16.80
C ASP A 157 -14.13 -8.84 17.49
N LYS A 158 -14.02 -8.30 18.71
CA LYS A 158 -12.79 -8.37 19.54
C LYS A 158 -12.40 -9.80 19.90
N SER A 159 -13.32 -10.77 19.85
CA SER A 159 -13.02 -12.17 20.17
C SER A 159 -12.01 -12.81 19.20
N LYS A 160 -11.90 -12.26 17.99
CA LYS A 160 -10.99 -12.73 16.95
C LYS A 160 -9.61 -12.07 17.00
N PHE A 161 -9.40 -11.12 17.91
CA PHE A 161 -8.13 -10.42 18.02
C PHE A 161 -7.11 -11.33 18.72
N ARG A 162 -6.36 -12.08 17.91
CA ARG A 162 -5.33 -13.02 18.39
C ARG A 162 -3.95 -12.39 18.54
N VAL A 163 -3.75 -11.19 17.99
CA VAL A 163 -2.47 -10.48 17.99
C VAL A 163 -2.59 -9.26 18.89
N ARG A 164 -1.62 -9.09 19.78
CA ARG A 164 -1.50 -7.92 20.64
C ARG A 164 -0.12 -7.32 20.47
N ILE A 165 -0.07 -6.03 20.16
CA ILE A 165 1.18 -5.28 20.10
C ILE A 165 1.58 -4.96 21.53
N LEU A 166 2.76 -5.44 21.94
CA LEU A 166 3.33 -5.16 23.25
C LEU A 166 4.20 -3.90 23.22
N GLU A 167 4.99 -3.76 22.16
CA GLU A 167 5.91 -2.66 21.98
C GLU A 167 6.03 -2.35 20.48
N THR A 168 6.11 -1.06 20.15
CA THR A 168 6.46 -0.60 18.81
C THR A 168 7.76 0.18 18.92
N VAL A 169 8.87 -0.49 18.64
CA VAL A 169 10.19 0.15 18.59
C VAL A 169 10.30 0.85 17.24
N LYS A 170 10.07 2.16 17.23
CA LYS A 170 10.52 3.00 16.12
C LYS A 170 11.97 3.34 16.40
N GLU A 171 12.89 2.65 15.74
CA GLU A 171 14.28 3.13 15.72
C GLU A 171 14.24 4.55 15.14
N GLN A 172 14.65 5.54 15.95
CA GLN A 172 14.92 6.90 15.46
C GLN A 172 16.12 6.80 14.52
N LYS A 173 15.86 6.43 13.27
CA LYS A 173 16.77 6.77 12.20
C LYS A 173 16.71 8.28 12.06
N ASN A 174 17.70 8.96 12.65
CA ASN A 174 18.14 10.29 12.20
C ASN A 174 18.75 10.23 10.77
N MET A 175 18.46 9.18 10.00
CA MET A 175 18.71 9.06 8.57
C MET A 175 17.37 9.03 7.87
N ILE A 176 17.27 9.75 6.77
CA ILE A 176 16.08 9.81 5.93
C ILE A 176 15.74 8.37 5.50
N ASP A 177 14.44 8.04 5.44
CA ASP A 177 14.02 6.72 5.01
C ASP A 177 14.62 6.45 3.61
N ILE A 178 15.40 5.39 3.47
CA ILE A 178 16.04 5.01 2.19
C ILE A 178 15.01 4.83 1.07
N THR A 179 13.73 4.62 1.41
CA THR A 179 12.64 4.54 0.43
C THR A 179 12.21 5.89 -0.12
N GLU A 180 12.49 6.99 0.58
CA GLU A 180 12.23 8.38 0.16
C GLU A 180 13.47 9.07 -0.44
N ALA A 181 14.66 8.47 -0.28
CA ALA A 181 15.90 9.01 -0.78
C ALA A 181 15.95 8.99 -2.33
N LYS A 182 16.30 10.14 -2.93
CA LYS A 182 16.46 10.26 -4.39
C LYS A 182 17.72 9.57 -4.92
N VAL A 183 18.76 9.51 -4.10
CA VAL A 183 20.06 8.92 -4.43
C VAL A 183 20.49 8.05 -3.26
N LEU A 184 20.94 6.84 -3.56
CA LEU A 184 21.42 5.87 -2.58
C LEU A 184 22.87 5.50 -2.88
N VAL A 185 23.72 5.57 -1.85
CA VAL A 185 25.11 5.11 -1.88
C VAL A 185 25.15 3.77 -1.14
N SER A 186 25.26 2.68 -1.90
CA SER A 186 25.07 1.32 -1.38
C SER A 186 26.38 0.57 -1.18
N GLY A 187 26.67 0.17 0.07
CA GLY A 187 27.82 -0.63 0.45
C GLY A 187 27.53 -2.13 0.48
N GLY A 188 28.36 -2.94 -0.18
CA GLY A 188 28.27 -4.40 -0.17
C GLY A 188 29.39 -5.08 0.64
N ARG A 189 29.48 -6.42 0.54
CA ARG A 189 30.55 -7.23 1.17
C ARG A 189 31.96 -6.73 0.84
N GLY A 190 32.15 -6.12 -0.34
CA GLY A 190 33.44 -5.58 -0.77
C GLY A 190 33.93 -4.35 0.01
N VAL A 191 33.08 -3.74 0.84
CA VAL A 191 33.46 -2.58 1.68
C VAL A 191 34.22 -3.03 2.92
N GLY A 192 33.92 -4.23 3.43
CA GLY A 192 34.73 -5.04 4.35
C GLY A 192 34.97 -4.50 5.77
N THR A 193 35.10 -3.19 5.96
CA THR A 193 35.52 -2.55 7.22
C THR A 193 34.66 -1.32 7.54
N ALA A 194 34.61 -0.96 8.82
CA ALA A 194 33.93 0.25 9.29
C ALA A 194 34.49 1.54 8.64
N GLU A 195 35.77 1.55 8.29
CA GLU A 195 36.44 2.65 7.60
C GLU A 195 35.91 2.83 6.17
N GLY A 196 35.66 1.75 5.44
CA GLY A 196 35.04 1.82 4.11
C GLY A 196 33.63 2.41 4.14
N PHE A 197 32.89 2.19 5.23
CA PHE A 197 31.58 2.82 5.45
C PHE A 197 31.68 4.31 5.75
N GLN A 198 32.79 4.77 6.32
CA GLN A 198 33.01 6.20 6.57
C GLN A 198 33.21 6.95 5.25
N THR A 199 33.97 6.39 4.31
CA THR A 199 34.11 6.95 2.96
C THR A 199 32.78 6.96 2.19
N LEU A 200 31.93 5.94 2.37
CA LEU A 200 30.59 5.92 1.77
C LEU A 200 29.69 7.00 2.37
N ARG A 201 29.81 7.29 3.68
CA ARG A 201 29.10 8.39 4.34
C ARG A 201 29.57 9.75 3.83
N GLU A 202 30.88 9.96 3.70
CA GLU A 202 31.42 11.20 3.15
C GLU A 202 30.94 11.45 1.71
N LEU A 203 30.88 10.40 0.89
CA LEU A 203 30.32 10.49 -0.46
C LEU A 203 28.82 10.78 -0.45
N ALA A 204 28.09 10.16 0.48
CA ALA A 204 26.65 10.37 0.64
C ALA A 204 26.35 11.81 1.07
N ASP A 205 27.12 12.38 2.00
CA ASP A 205 26.99 13.77 2.46
C ASP A 205 27.22 14.78 1.32
N VAL A 206 28.20 14.53 0.44
CA VAL A 206 28.47 15.40 -0.71
C VAL A 206 27.34 15.34 -1.75
N LEU A 207 26.73 14.16 -1.93
CA LEU A 207 25.66 13.93 -2.90
C LEU A 207 24.26 14.23 -2.37
N GLY A 208 24.12 14.49 -1.06
CA GLY A 208 22.80 14.51 -0.39
C GLY A 208 22.07 13.18 -0.55
N ALA A 209 22.82 12.09 -0.60
CA ALA A 209 22.34 10.73 -0.77
C ALA A 209 22.30 10.01 0.59
N GLU A 210 21.58 8.89 0.67
CA GLU A 210 21.54 8.06 1.87
C GLU A 210 22.38 6.79 1.73
N VAL A 211 22.97 6.33 2.83
CA VAL A 211 23.80 5.13 2.83
C VAL A 211 22.92 3.89 3.00
N SER A 212 23.07 2.91 2.10
CA SER A 212 22.41 1.60 2.22
C SER A 212 23.42 0.45 2.26
N ALA A 213 22.99 -0.71 2.75
CA ALA A 213 23.86 -1.87 2.93
C ALA A 213 23.25 -3.14 2.30
N SER A 214 24.09 -4.02 1.76
CA SER A 214 23.63 -5.33 1.32
C SER A 214 23.38 -6.27 2.51
N ARG A 215 22.50 -7.25 2.33
CA ARG A 215 22.18 -8.25 3.37
C ARG A 215 23.42 -8.93 3.95
N ALA A 216 24.42 -9.21 3.11
CA ALA A 216 25.66 -9.84 3.53
C ALA A 216 26.52 -8.99 4.50
N MET A 217 26.28 -7.68 4.59
CA MET A 217 26.91 -6.78 5.56
C MET A 217 26.07 -6.58 6.83
N VAL A 218 24.76 -6.79 6.74
CA VAL A 218 23.88 -6.77 7.92
C VAL A 218 24.03 -8.07 8.72
N ASP A 219 24.28 -9.18 8.01
CA ASP A 219 24.49 -10.51 8.61
C ASP A 219 25.92 -10.73 9.13
N ALA A 220 26.89 -9.85 8.85
CA ALA A 220 28.32 -9.98 9.18
C ALA A 220 28.73 -9.06 10.33
#